data_AF-A0A506PJC0-F1
#
_entry.id   AF-A0A506PJC0-F1
#
_cell.length_a   1.000
_cell.length_b   1.000
_cell.length_c   1.000
_cell.angle_alpha   90.00
_cell.angle_beta   90.00
_cell.angle_gamma   90.00
#
_symmetry.space_group_name_H-M   'P 1'
#
loop_
_entity.id
_entity.type
_entity.pdbx_description
1 polymer ?
#
loop_
_entity_poly.entity_id
_entity_poly.type
_entity_poly.pdbx_seq_one_letter_code
_entity_poly.pdbx_strand_id
1 'polypeptide(L)' 'MELIAKAQEFEQRKFKFKTTSDRIVAAREAKDLILSLNEIYKKKKDQKIMDLMKRLTAVKQKIEKRLKGVPLNA' A
#
# COMPACT_ATOMS: atom_id res chain seq x y z
N MET A 1 -12.04 5.34 13.10
CA MET A 1 -12.28 4.04 12.41
C MET A 1 -12.19 4.16 10.90
N GLU A 2 -12.36 5.36 10.34
CA GLU A 2 -12.30 5.62 8.89
C GLU A 2 -10.98 5.20 8.21
N LEU A 3 -9.83 5.38 8.86
CA LEU A 3 -8.52 5.00 8.28
C LEU A 3 -8.39 3.49 8.04
N ILE A 4 -8.86 2.66 8.98
CA ILE A 4 -8.81 1.20 8.85
C ILE A 4 -9.74 0.75 7.73
N ALA A 5 -10.93 1.34 7.63
CA ALA A 5 -11.85 1.07 6.53
C ALA A 5 -11.24 1.46 5.16
N LYS A 6 -10.65 2.65 5.04
CA LYS A 6 -9.93 3.09 3.81
C LYS A 6 -8.78 2.15 3.45
N ALA A 7 -8.01 1.71 4.44
CA ALA A 7 -6.94 0.75 4.24
C ALA A 7 -7.46 -0.62 3.74
N GLN A 8 -8.57 -1.11 4.28
CA GLN A 8 -9.21 -2.35 3.83
C GLN A 8 -9.82 -2.20 2.43
N GLU A 9 -10.44 -1.05 2.14
CA GLU A 9 -10.97 -0.75 0.81
C GLU A 9 -9.85 -0.74 -0.22
N PHE A 10 -8.73 -0.07 0.08
CA PHE A 10 -7.56 -0.06 -0.79
C PHE A 10 -7.00 -1.46 -1.03
N GLU A 11 -6.93 -2.31 0.02
CA GLU A 11 -6.49 -3.70 -0.09
C GLU A 11 -7.40 -4.52 -1.04
N GLN A 12 -8.72 -4.32 -0.95
CA GLN A 12 -9.71 -5.06 -1.74
C GLN A 12 -9.93 -4.49 -3.15
N ARG A 13 -9.48 -3.25 -3.40
CA ARG A 13 -9.65 -2.55 -4.67
C ARG A 13 -8.95 -3.31 -5.79
N LYS A 14 -9.70 -3.64 -6.85
CA LYS A 14 -9.14 -4.22 -8.07
C LYS A 14 -8.44 -3.14 -8.89
N PHE A 15 -7.13 -3.04 -8.74
CA PHE A 15 -6.34 -2.08 -9.52
C PHE A 15 -6.22 -2.51 -10.99
N LYS A 16 -6.65 -1.62 -11.90
CA LYS A 16 -6.35 -1.69 -13.33
C LYS A 16 -5.45 -0.51 -13.70
N PHE A 17 -4.14 -0.72 -13.60
CA PHE A 17 -3.16 0.31 -13.92
C PHE A 17 -2.96 0.41 -15.43
N LYS A 18 -3.45 1.47 -16.06
CA LYS A 18 -3.27 1.71 -17.50
C LYS A 18 -2.01 2.51 -17.77
N THR A 19 -1.67 3.45 -16.89
CA THR A 19 -0.53 4.35 -17.08
C THR A 19 0.51 4.23 -15.95
N THR A 20 1.70 4.80 -16.17
CA THR A 20 2.70 4.97 -15.11
C THR A 20 2.21 5.91 -14.02
N SER A 21 1.45 6.96 -14.37
CA SER A 21 0.86 7.89 -13.41
C SER A 21 -0.08 7.16 -12.43
N ASP A 22 -0.97 6.31 -12.93
CA ASP A 22 -1.91 5.53 -12.08
C ASP A 22 -1.17 4.70 -11.04
N ARG A 23 -0.05 4.08 -11.45
CA ARG A 23 0.79 3.27 -10.57
C ARG A 23 1.49 4.12 -9.52
N ILE A 24 1.98 5.30 -9.88
CA ILE A 24 2.62 6.24 -8.94
C ILE A 24 1.60 6.69 -7.88
N VAL A 25 0.40 7.09 -8.30
CA VAL A 25 -0.67 7.53 -7.39
C VAL A 25 -1.02 6.42 -6.41
N ALA A 26 -1.25 5.19 -6.89
CA ALA A 26 -1.58 4.07 -6.01
C ALA A 26 -0.42 3.67 -5.07
N ALA A 27 0.84 3.75 -5.52
CA ALA A 27 2.00 3.50 -4.67
C ALA A 27 2.13 4.55 -3.55
N ARG A 28 1.82 5.82 -3.84
CA ARG A 28 1.77 6.91 -2.85
C ARG A 28 0.63 6.70 -1.86
N GLU A 29 -0.58 6.43 -2.34
CA GLU A 29 -1.74 6.14 -1.49
C GLU A 29 -1.47 4.98 -0.51
N ALA A 30 -0.88 3.87 -1.01
CA ALA A 30 -0.47 2.76 -0.15
C ALA A 30 0.54 3.18 0.93
N LYS A 31 1.54 4.00 0.57
CA LYS A 31 2.54 4.50 1.52
C LYS A 31 1.91 5.37 2.59
N ASP A 32 1.01 6.27 2.22
CA ASP A 32 0.36 7.21 3.13
C ASP A 32 -0.55 6.46 4.12
N LEU A 33 -1.27 5.44 3.65
CA LEU A 33 -2.07 4.55 4.50
C LEU A 33 -1.18 3.79 5.51
N ILE A 34 -0.05 3.23 5.08
CA ILE A 34 0.88 2.51 5.96
C ILE A 34 1.44 3.44 7.04
N LEU A 35 1.89 4.64 6.68
CA LEU A 35 2.43 5.62 7.64
C LEU A 35 1.35 6.06 8.63
N SER A 36 0.14 6.32 8.16
CA SER A 36 -0.99 6.69 9.02
C SER A 36 -1.37 5.56 9.98
N LEU A 37 -1.37 4.30 9.52
CA LEU A 37 -1.62 3.13 10.37
C LEU A 37 -0.52 2.94 11.42
N ASN A 38 0.74 3.25 11.07
CA ASN A 38 1.86 3.17 11.98
C ASN A 38 1.71 4.11 13.19
N GLU A 39 1.15 5.31 13.00
CA GLU A 39 0.85 6.24 14.10
C GLU A 39 -0.21 5.68 15.06
N ILE A 40 -1.21 4.94 14.56
CA ILE A 40 -2.18 4.24 15.41
C ILE A 40 -1.50 3.05 16.12
N TYR A 41 -0.70 2.28 15.39
CA TYR A 41 0.01 1.13 15.95
C TYR A 41 0.96 1.54 17.08
N LYS A 42 1.68 2.66 16.96
CA LYS A 42 2.55 3.17 18.03
C LYS A 42 1.81 3.38 19.36
N LYS A 43 0.54 3.82 19.30
CA LYS A 43 -0.29 4.08 20.49
C LYS A 43 -0.96 2.82 21.04
N LYS A 44 -1.50 1.97 20.16
CA LYS A 44 -2.34 0.82 20.57
C LYS A 44 -1.61 -0.52 20.60
N LYS A 45 -0.51 -0.65 19.86
CA LYS A 45 0.27 -1.88 19.67
C LYS A 45 -0.57 -3.09 19.24
N ASP A 46 -1.66 -2.84 18.51
CA ASP A 46 -2.59 -3.87 18.06
C ASP A 46 -2.00 -4.67 16.89
N GLN A 47 -1.90 -5.98 17.07
CA GLN A 47 -1.41 -6.92 16.06
C GLN A 47 -2.21 -6.86 14.75
N LYS A 48 -3.53 -6.59 14.81
CA LYS A 48 -4.37 -6.50 13.61
C LYS A 48 -3.97 -5.33 12.71
N ILE A 49 -3.49 -4.22 13.30
CA ILE A 49 -2.99 -3.07 12.54
C ILE A 49 -1.66 -3.42 11.86
N MET A 50 -0.78 -4.13 12.57
CA MET A 50 0.47 -4.62 12.00
C MET A 50 0.22 -5.54 10.80
N ASP A 51 -0.72 -6.47 10.92
CA ASP A 51 -1.04 -7.39 9.82
C ASP A 51 -1.63 -6.65 8.61
N LEU A 52 -2.48 -5.65 8.83
CA LEU A 52 -3.00 -4.79 7.77
C LEU A 52 -1.86 -3.99 7.08
N MET A 53 -0.93 -3.42 7.84
CA MET A 53 0.25 -2.75 7.29
C MET A 53 1.11 -3.69 6.44
N LYS A 54 1.33 -4.94 6.89
CA LYS A 54 2.09 -5.95 6.12
C LYS A 54 1.41 -6.27 4.80
N ARG A 55 0.07 -6.44 4.79
CA ARG A 55 -0.68 -6.70 3.55
C ARG A 55 -0.62 -5.51 2.59
N LEU A 56 -0.81 -4.28 3.08
CA LEU A 56 -0.62 -3.07 2.27
C LEU A 56 0.81 -2.93 1.72
N THR A 57 1.81 -3.30 2.52
CA THR A 57 3.22 -3.27 2.10
C THR A 57 3.48 -4.23 0.94
N ALA A 58 2.91 -5.44 1.00
CA ALA A 58 3.00 -6.41 -0.10
C ALA A 58 2.34 -5.88 -1.39
N VAL A 59 1.18 -5.21 -1.27
CA VAL A 59 0.51 -4.55 -2.41
C VAL A 59 1.38 -3.44 -2.98
N LYS A 60 1.89 -2.54 -2.14
CA LYS A 60 2.80 -1.44 -2.53
C LYS A 60 4.03 -1.97 -3.28
N GLN A 61 4.69 -3.00 -2.74
CA GLN A 61 5.85 -3.61 -3.38
C GLN A 61 5.53 -4.18 -4.76
N LYS A 62 4.36 -4.81 -4.94
CA LYS A 62 3.92 -5.31 -6.26
C LYS A 62 3.76 -4.16 -7.26
N ILE A 63 3.21 -3.02 -6.84
CA ILE A 63 3.05 -1.82 -7.69
C ILE A 63 4.43 -1.23 -8.04
N GLU A 64 5.33 -1.09 -7.05
CA GLU A 64 6.67 -0.54 -7.24
C GLU A 64 7.55 -1.42 -8.14
N LYS A 65 7.45 -2.76 -8.04
CA LYS A 65 8.13 -3.68 -8.97
C LYS A 65 7.68 -3.45 -10.40
N ARG A 66 6.38 -3.24 -10.63
CA ARG A 66 5.86 -2.93 -11.97
C ARG A 66 6.32 -1.56 -12.47
N LEU A 67 6.48 -0.58 -11.58
CA LEU A 67 6.98 0.76 -11.92
C LEU A 67 8.45 0.76 -12.33
N LYS A 68 9.30 0.04 -11.59
CA LYS A 68 10.74 -0.03 -11.87
C LYS A 68 11.08 -0.79 -13.16
N GLY A 69 10.13 -1.58 -13.67
CA GLY A 69 10.37 -2.46 -14.82
C GLY A 69 11.25 -3.66 -14.43
N VAL A 70 11.41 -4.60 -15.35
CA VAL A 70 12.45 -5.64 -15.24
C VAL A 70 13.76 -4.97 -15.66
N PRO A 71 14.86 -5.09 -14.89
CA PRO A 71 16.14 -4.60 -15.36
C PRO A 71 16.45 -5.24 -16.72
N LEU A 72 16.71 -4.41 -17.72
CA LEU A 72 17.32 -4.86 -18.96
C LEU A 72 18.75 -5.25 -18.58
N ASN A 73 18.99 -6.54 -18.36
CA ASN A 73 20.35 -7.03 -18.27
C ASN A 73 20.99 -6.78 -19.65
N ALA A 74 21.97 -5.87 -19.67
CA ALA A 74 22.86 -5.65 -20.81
C ALA A 74 23.91 -6.76 -20.88
#